data_AF-K0L0Q4-F1
#
_entry.id   AF-K0L0Q4-F1
#
_cell.length_a   1.000
_cell.length_b   1.000
_cell.length_c   1.000
_cell.angle_alpha   90.00
_cell.angle_beta   90.00
_cell.angle_gamma   90.00
#
_symmetry.space_group_name_H-M   'P 1'
#
loop_
_entity.id
_entity.type
_entity.pdbx_description
1 polymer ?
#
loop_
_entity_poly.entity_id
_entity_poly.type
_entity_poly.pdbx_seq_one_letter_code
_entity_poly.pdbx_strand_id
1 'polypeptide(L)'
;MKLSSIVAQGVFLSGILASGNSTDEVTNKAKVPGPVLCFEANQSRYCHKHDVQKCVVEYKGQSGPYQRSTKDALSYCSFFCSKIKNVDDCRDMKNKFEYFPNWYCADVPYC
;
A
#
# COMPACT_ATOMS: atom_id res chain seq x y z
N MET A 1 55.77 14.80 17.07
CA MET A 1 54.99 14.94 15.82
C MET A 1 55.76 14.25 14.70
N LYS A 2 55.23 13.17 14.12
CA LYS A 2 55.68 12.61 12.84
C LYS A 2 54.50 11.85 12.22
N LEU A 3 54.04 12.39 11.10
CA LEU A 3 53.05 11.83 10.18
C LEU A 3 53.74 10.90 9.18
N SER A 4 52.93 10.04 8.55
CA SER A 4 53.09 9.35 7.25
C SER A 4 53.02 7.83 7.39
N SER A 5 52.42 7.04 6.50
CA SER A 5 51.34 7.22 5.51
C SER A 5 51.08 5.82 4.93
N ILE A 6 49.80 5.42 4.91
CA ILE A 6 49.01 4.74 3.84
C ILE A 6 49.54 3.47 3.11
N VAL A 7 48.55 2.58 2.86
CA VAL A 7 48.32 1.69 1.69
C VAL A 7 48.51 0.20 2.02
N ALA A 8 47.66 -0.76 1.63
CA ALA A 8 46.22 -0.93 1.38
C ALA A 8 46.05 -2.42 0.94
N GLN A 9 44.80 -2.89 0.95
CA GLN A 9 44.25 -4.01 0.16
C GLN A 9 44.32 -5.45 0.72
N GLY A 10 43.16 -6.11 0.65
CA GLY A 10 42.92 -7.53 0.93
C GLY A 10 41.59 -7.75 1.66
N VAL A 11 40.42 -7.43 1.06
CA VAL A 11 39.53 -8.31 0.26
C VAL A 11 38.88 -9.45 1.08
N PHE A 12 37.58 -9.68 0.81
CA PHE A 12 36.68 -10.78 1.20
C PHE A 12 35.87 -10.54 2.50
N LEU A 13 34.54 -10.66 2.55
CA LEU A 13 33.56 -11.36 1.73
C LEU A 13 32.21 -10.63 1.70
N SER A 14 31.56 -10.73 0.54
CA SER A 14 30.14 -10.48 0.30
C SER A 14 29.25 -11.24 1.30
N GLY A 15 28.51 -10.50 2.12
CA GLY A 15 27.34 -10.99 2.85
C GLY A 15 26.11 -10.30 2.28
N ILE A 16 25.36 -11.00 1.44
CA ILE A 16 24.08 -10.58 0.89
C ILE A 16 23.10 -10.43 2.06
N LEU A 17 22.73 -9.19 2.39
CA LEU A 17 21.46 -8.91 3.06
C LEU A 17 20.50 -8.37 2.01
N ALA A 18 19.75 -9.29 1.41
CA ALA A 18 18.50 -8.97 0.76
C ALA A 18 17.51 -8.49 1.83
N SER A 19 17.60 -7.23 2.24
CA SER A 19 16.49 -6.53 2.87
C SER A 19 15.79 -5.76 1.76
N GLY A 20 14.70 -6.33 1.24
CA GLY A 20 13.88 -5.70 0.21
C GLY A 20 13.46 -4.31 0.67
N ASN A 21 13.97 -3.29 0.00
CA ASN A 21 13.53 -1.92 0.18
C ASN A 21 13.41 -1.27 -1.19
N SER A 22 12.19 -0.78 -1.44
CA SER A 22 11.78 0.15 -2.50
C SER A 22 12.14 -0.23 -3.94
N THR A 23 11.18 -0.84 -4.64
CA THR A 23 11.08 -0.70 -6.10
C THR A 23 10.64 0.74 -6.38
N ASP A 24 11.60 1.64 -6.50
CA ASP A 24 11.41 2.93 -7.16
C ASP A 24 11.91 2.73 -8.60
N GLU A 25 11.01 2.39 -9.51
CA GLU A 25 11.30 2.35 -10.94
C GLU A 25 10.51 3.48 -11.62
N VAL A 26 11.24 4.57 -11.90
CA VAL A 26 10.76 5.75 -12.60
C VAL A 26 10.41 5.39 -14.03
N THR A 27 9.16 5.62 -14.47
CA THR A 27 8.85 5.81 -15.90
C THR A 27 7.71 6.81 -16.10
N ASN A 28 8.07 8.00 -16.59
CA ASN A 28 7.34 8.90 -17.50
C ASN A 28 5.80 8.97 -17.44
N LYS A 29 5.28 9.98 -16.73
CA LYS A 29 4.35 11.04 -17.18
C LYS A 29 3.72 11.63 -15.93
N ALA A 30 3.88 12.93 -15.71
CA ALA A 30 3.28 13.66 -14.61
C ALA A 30 1.74 13.70 -14.74
N LYS A 31 1.09 12.58 -14.42
CA LYS A 31 -0.31 12.51 -14.03
C LYS A 31 -0.28 12.70 -12.53
N VAL A 32 -0.95 13.73 -12.02
CA VAL A 32 -1.13 13.98 -10.57
C VAL A 32 -1.31 12.63 -9.87
N PRO A 33 -0.51 12.27 -8.84
CA PRO A 33 -0.52 10.93 -8.27
C PRO A 33 -1.86 10.69 -7.56
N GLY A 34 -2.83 10.19 -8.32
CA GLY A 34 -4.00 9.54 -7.76
C GLY A 34 -3.56 8.36 -6.91
N PRO A 35 -4.40 7.89 -5.98
CA PRO A 35 -4.06 6.74 -5.15
C PRO A 35 -3.73 5.55 -6.07
N VAL A 36 -2.49 5.07 -6.01
CA VAL A 36 -2.09 3.83 -6.66
C VAL A 36 -2.77 2.69 -5.92
N LEU A 37 -3.57 1.88 -6.63
CA LEU A 37 -4.25 0.73 -6.05
C LEU A 37 -3.41 -0.53 -6.22
N CYS A 38 -2.20 -0.49 -5.68
CA CYS A 38 -1.31 -1.64 -5.59
C CYS A 38 -0.95 -1.87 -4.13
N PHE A 39 -1.50 -2.93 -3.54
CA PHE A 39 -1.17 -3.32 -2.18
C PHE A 39 -1.37 -4.82 -1.96
N GLU A 40 -0.49 -5.39 -1.15
CA GLU A 40 -0.68 -6.74 -0.61
C GLU A 40 -1.78 -6.74 0.46
N ALA A 41 -2.27 -7.93 0.78
CA ALA A 41 -3.30 -8.10 1.79
C ALA A 41 -2.89 -7.46 3.13
N ASN A 42 -3.80 -6.67 3.69
CA ASN A 42 -3.66 -5.88 4.89
C ASN A 42 -2.58 -4.77 4.84
N GLN A 43 -1.90 -4.55 3.72
CA GLN A 43 -0.79 -3.58 3.63
C GLN A 43 -1.19 -2.23 3.05
N SER A 44 -2.45 -2.04 2.63
CA SER A 44 -2.91 -0.74 2.19
C SER A 44 -2.82 0.29 3.32
N ARG A 45 -2.43 1.52 2.99
CA ARG A 45 -2.49 2.65 3.92
C ARG A 45 -3.89 2.93 4.48
N TYR A 46 -4.92 2.43 3.79
CA TYR A 46 -6.32 2.55 4.14
C TYR A 46 -6.85 1.35 4.95
N CYS A 47 -6.04 0.29 5.10
CA CYS A 47 -6.32 -0.82 6.01
C CYS A 47 -5.74 -0.51 7.39
N HIS A 48 -6.50 0.22 8.22
CA HIS A 48 -6.02 0.61 9.55
C HIS A 48 -5.68 -0.61 10.41
N LYS A 49 -4.54 -0.53 11.11
CA LYS A 49 -4.03 -1.58 12.00
C LYS A 49 -3.83 -2.94 11.29
N HIS A 50 -3.75 -2.94 9.96
CA HIS A 50 -3.50 -4.12 9.13
C HIS A 50 -4.49 -5.27 9.39
N ASP A 51 -5.74 -4.93 9.74
CA ASP A 51 -6.78 -5.88 10.08
C ASP A 51 -8.16 -5.30 9.76
N VAL A 52 -9.03 -6.09 9.15
CA VAL A 52 -10.37 -5.65 8.73
C VAL A 52 -11.21 -5.22 9.93
N GLN A 53 -11.22 -6.00 11.02
CA GLN A 53 -12.08 -5.72 12.17
C GLN A 53 -11.61 -4.46 12.90
N LYS A 54 -10.30 -4.32 13.12
CA LYS A 54 -9.72 -3.11 13.70
C LYS A 54 -9.96 -1.88 12.84
N CYS A 55 -9.87 -2.03 11.52
CA CYS A 55 -10.22 -0.97 10.58
C CYS A 55 -11.69 -0.55 10.71
N VAL A 56 -12.62 -1.52 10.81
CA VAL A 56 -14.05 -1.24 11.00
C VAL A 56 -14.30 -0.50 12.30
N VAL A 57 -13.68 -0.93 13.41
CA VAL A 57 -13.81 -0.26 14.70
C VAL A 57 -13.34 1.19 14.63
N GLU A 58 -12.20 1.44 13.96
CA GLU A 58 -11.65 2.79 13.78
C GLU A 58 -12.59 3.68 12.97
N TYR A 59 -13.08 3.21 11.82
CA TYR A 59 -14.00 3.98 10.97
C TYR A 59 -15.37 4.21 11.60
N LYS A 60 -15.84 3.29 12.45
CA LYS A 60 -17.07 3.48 13.22
C LYS A 60 -16.89 4.45 14.39
N GLY A 61 -15.68 4.53 14.95
CA GLY A 61 -15.33 5.46 16.02
C GLY A 61 -15.24 6.92 15.56
N GLN A 62 -15.20 7.17 14.25
CA GLN A 62 -15.25 8.52 13.70
C GLN A 62 -16.62 9.16 13.92
N SER A 63 -16.63 10.37 14.46
CA SER A 63 -17.82 11.18 14.69
C SER A 63 -18.02 12.21 13.56
N GLY A 64 -19.26 12.68 13.40
CA GLY A 64 -19.61 13.73 12.45
C GLY A 64 -19.89 13.22 11.03
N PRO A 65 -19.66 14.03 9.98
CA PRO A 65 -20.09 13.72 8.61
C PRO A 65 -19.33 12.55 7.97
N TYR A 66 -18.30 12.04 8.64
CA TYR A 66 -17.51 10.89 8.21
C TYR A 66 -17.95 9.58 8.87
N GLN A 67 -18.95 9.62 9.76
CA GLN A 67 -19.48 8.43 10.39
C GLN A 67 -20.07 7.51 9.33
N ARG A 68 -19.48 6.32 9.19
CA ARG A 68 -19.94 5.30 8.26
C ARG A 68 -20.84 4.29 8.97
N SER A 69 -21.81 3.75 8.24
CA SER A 69 -22.56 2.59 8.72
C SER A 69 -21.61 1.40 8.91
N THR A 70 -22.00 0.43 9.74
CA THR A 70 -21.19 -0.80 9.92
C THR A 70 -20.98 -1.51 8.58
N LYS A 71 -21.98 -1.50 7.68
CA LYS A 71 -21.88 -2.11 6.35
C LYS A 71 -20.84 -1.38 5.51
N ASP A 72 -20.91 -0.05 5.45
CA ASP A 72 -19.97 0.74 4.63
C ASP A 72 -18.54 0.65 5.15
N ALA A 73 -18.36 0.66 6.48
CA ALA A 73 -17.06 0.46 7.10
C ALA A 73 -16.51 -0.93 6.78
N LEU A 74 -17.34 -1.97 6.83
CA LEU A 74 -16.94 -3.33 6.51
C LEU A 74 -16.56 -3.47 5.03
N SER A 75 -17.37 -2.97 4.11
CA SER A 75 -17.09 -2.98 2.67
C SER A 75 -15.79 -2.23 2.35
N TYR A 76 -15.63 -1.03 2.92
CA TYR A 76 -14.42 -0.22 2.74
C TYR A 76 -13.17 -0.94 3.28
N CYS A 77 -13.21 -1.38 4.53
CA CYS A 77 -12.06 -2.04 5.15
C CYS A 77 -11.75 -3.36 4.48
N SER A 78 -12.75 -4.15 4.09
CA SER A 78 -12.52 -5.42 3.38
C SER A 78 -11.87 -5.18 2.02
N PHE A 79 -12.30 -4.15 1.29
CA PHE A 79 -11.69 -3.77 0.02
C PHE A 79 -10.23 -3.35 0.20
N PHE A 80 -9.95 -2.38 1.07
CA PHE A 80 -8.59 -1.85 1.24
C PHE A 80 -7.66 -2.78 2.01
N CYS A 81 -8.17 -3.71 2.82
CA CYS A 81 -7.36 -4.77 3.43
C CYS A 81 -7.16 -5.99 2.53
N SER A 82 -7.78 -6.03 1.35
CA SER A 82 -7.55 -7.12 0.40
C SER A 82 -6.30 -6.89 -0.43
N LYS A 83 -5.86 -7.93 -1.14
CA LYS A 83 -4.77 -7.80 -2.12
C LYS A 83 -5.35 -7.23 -3.41
N ILE A 84 -4.74 -6.18 -3.94
CA ILE A 84 -5.09 -5.57 -5.23
C ILE A 84 -3.79 -5.28 -5.97
N LYS A 85 -3.58 -5.93 -7.11
CA LYS A 85 -2.41 -5.70 -7.97
C LYS A 85 -2.78 -5.15 -9.33
N ASN A 86 -3.98 -5.41 -9.80
CA ASN A 86 -4.42 -5.00 -11.13
C ASN A 86 -5.91 -4.60 -11.15
N VAL A 87 -6.37 -4.18 -12.32
CA VAL A 87 -7.75 -3.75 -12.56
C VAL A 87 -8.76 -4.86 -12.24
N ASP A 88 -8.43 -6.11 -12.54
CA ASP A 88 -9.34 -7.24 -12.34
C ASP A 88 -9.48 -7.57 -10.85
N ASP A 89 -8.38 -7.60 -10.09
CA ASP A 89 -8.42 -7.72 -8.62
C ASP A 89 -9.31 -6.63 -8.00
N CYS A 90 -9.18 -5.39 -8.49
CA CYS A 90 -10.01 -4.28 -8.02
C CYS A 90 -11.50 -4.51 -8.31
N ARG A 91 -11.85 -4.94 -9.53
CA ARG A 91 -13.24 -5.25 -9.90
C ARG A 91 -13.80 -6.39 -9.07
N ASP A 92 -13.03 -7.46 -8.91
CA ASP A 92 -13.41 -8.63 -8.13
C ASP A 92 -13.64 -8.27 -6.67
N MET A 93 -12.74 -7.50 -6.06
CA MET A 93 -12.92 -7.05 -4.67
C MET A 93 -14.06 -6.04 -4.52
N LYS A 94 -14.27 -5.12 -5.47
CA LYS A 94 -15.44 -4.21 -5.46
C LYS A 94 -16.76 -5.00 -5.46
N ASN A 95 -16.85 -5.98 -6.35
CA ASN A 95 -18.04 -6.85 -6.45
C ASN A 95 -18.21 -7.70 -5.19
N LYS A 96 -17.13 -8.36 -4.73
CA LYS A 96 -17.14 -9.26 -3.57
C LYS A 96 -17.58 -8.57 -2.28
N PHE A 97 -17.15 -7.33 -2.06
CA PHE A 97 -17.46 -6.59 -0.84
C PHE A 97 -18.58 -5.57 -0.99
N GLU A 98 -19.30 -5.57 -2.12
CA GLU A 98 -20.32 -4.58 -2.42
C GLU A 98 -19.81 -3.14 -2.23
N TYR A 99 -18.54 -2.91 -2.58
CA TYR A 99 -17.89 -1.62 -2.41
C TYR A 99 -18.13 -0.77 -3.65
N PHE A 100 -19.06 0.18 -3.55
CA PHE A 100 -19.53 1.03 -4.66
C PHE A 100 -19.14 2.51 -4.52
N PRO A 101 -17.84 2.85 -4.44
CA PRO A 101 -17.44 4.23 -4.62
C PRO A 101 -17.60 4.64 -6.09
N ASN A 102 -17.80 5.94 -6.30
CA ASN A 102 -18.01 6.55 -7.62
C ASN A 102 -16.77 6.51 -8.54
N TRP A 103 -15.62 6.01 -8.07
CA TRP A 103 -14.40 5.92 -8.87
C TRP A 103 -14.25 4.54 -9.53
N TYR A 104 -13.65 4.53 -10.73
CA TYR A 104 -13.51 3.34 -11.56
C TYR A 104 -12.13 2.69 -11.38
N CYS A 105 -12.11 1.36 -11.27
CA CYS A 105 -10.85 0.58 -11.27
C CYS A 105 -10.05 0.74 -12.57
N ALA A 106 -10.66 1.15 -13.68
CA ALA A 106 -9.93 1.31 -14.95
C ALA A 106 -9.09 2.60 -15.00
N ASP A 107 -9.44 3.61 -14.20
CA ASP A 107 -8.85 4.96 -14.31
C ASP A 107 -7.73 5.23 -13.30
N VAL A 108 -7.50 4.27 -12.38
CA VAL A 108 -6.49 4.36 -11.33
C VAL A 108 -5.20 3.66 -11.75
N PRO A 109 -4.04 4.21 -11.40
CA PRO A 109 -2.78 3.54 -11.63
C PRO A 109 -2.62 2.33 -10.69
N TYR A 110 -1.96 1.30 -11.21
CA TYR A 110 -1.56 0.10 -10.49
C TYR A 110 -0.03 -0.03 -10.56
N CYS A 111 0.50 -0.98 -9.80
CA CYS A 111 1.76 -1.62 -10.16
C CYS A 111 1.50 -2.62 -11.31
#